data_AF-A0A961L4Q3-F1
#
_entry.id   AF-A0A961L4Q3-F1
#
_cell.length_a   1.000
_cell.length_b   1.000
_cell.length_c   1.000
_cell.angle_alpha   90.00
_cell.angle_beta   90.00
_cell.angle_gamma   90.00
#
_symmetry.space_group_name_H-M   'P 1'
#
loop_
_entity.id
_entity.type
_entity.pdbx_description
1 polymer ?
#
loop_
_entity_poly.entity_id
_entity_poly.type
_entity_poly.pdbx_seq_one_letter_code
_entity_poly.pdbx_strand_id
1 'polypeptide(L)'
;PPPTSGTRDAFVELVMHEGCAEFAAIEALDETRQAEVCERMRQDGPFIEAGENDNLIVQRLNADHNALGIFGYSFLYENTDSLKAVAIDGVIPETDTIADGSYAVSRPLFIYIKNAHRGVIPGLDDFVAEYVSEDSFGPGGYLEERGLIPLSDEEREQVRAAVEQGSQMDRFN
;
A
#
# COMPACT_ATOMS: atom_id res chain seq x y z
N PRO A 1 1.22 9.58 -8.25
CA PRO A 1 0.07 9.80 -7.36
C PRO A 1 -0.09 11.27 -6.90
N PRO A 2 -1.33 11.75 -6.70
CA PRO A 2 -1.64 13.11 -6.22
C PRO A 2 -1.32 13.31 -4.72
N PRO A 3 -1.32 14.55 -4.20
CA PRO A 3 -1.00 14.87 -2.80
C PRO A 3 -1.94 14.26 -1.76
N THR A 4 -3.11 13.82 -2.19
CA THR A 4 -4.18 13.21 -1.39
C THR A 4 -4.15 11.68 -1.41
N SER A 5 -3.22 11.08 -2.17
CA SER A 5 -3.15 9.64 -2.37
C SER A 5 -2.29 8.96 -1.31
N GLY A 6 -2.83 7.93 -0.66
CA GLY A 6 -2.05 7.09 0.25
C GLY A 6 -0.87 6.35 -0.40
N THR A 7 -0.88 6.20 -1.74
CA THR A 7 0.28 5.69 -2.49
C THR A 7 1.43 6.69 -2.49
N ARG A 8 1.13 8.00 -2.50
CA ARG A 8 2.15 9.03 -2.36
C ARG A 8 2.77 8.96 -0.97
N ASP A 9 1.94 8.86 0.06
CA ASP A 9 2.40 8.78 1.45
C ASP A 9 3.30 7.55 1.64
N ALA A 10 2.87 6.39 1.14
CA ALA A 10 3.68 5.17 1.18
C ALA A 10 5.02 5.33 0.45
N PHE A 11 5.04 5.95 -0.73
CA PHE A 11 6.28 6.19 -1.47
C PHE A 11 7.22 7.16 -0.76
N VAL A 12 6.67 8.22 -0.15
CA VAL A 12 7.45 9.17 0.64
C VAL A 12 8.08 8.47 1.85
N GLU A 13 7.26 7.75 2.63
CA GLU A 13 7.68 7.08 3.85
C GLU A 13 8.66 5.92 3.59
N LEU A 14 8.35 5.05 2.63
CA LEU A 14 9.09 3.79 2.43
C LEU A 14 10.26 3.92 1.44
N VAL A 15 10.27 4.95 0.59
CA VAL A 15 11.29 5.09 -0.45
C VAL A 15 12.04 6.41 -0.34
N MET A 16 11.33 7.54 -0.27
CA MET A 16 12.00 8.84 -0.32
C MET A 16 12.78 9.11 0.96
N HIS A 17 12.24 8.80 2.14
CA HIS A 17 12.98 8.96 3.40
C HIS A 17 14.25 8.12 3.42
N GLU A 18 14.14 6.83 3.10
CA GLU A 18 15.28 5.90 3.06
C GLU A 18 16.34 6.38 2.06
N GLY A 19 15.95 6.67 0.81
CA GLY A 19 16.90 7.12 -0.21
C GLY A 19 17.48 8.52 0.07
N CYS A 20 16.74 9.39 0.76
CA CYS A 20 17.21 10.72 1.14
C CYS A 20 18.25 10.66 2.26
N ALA A 21 18.12 9.72 3.20
CA ALA A 21 19.04 9.55 4.32
C ALA A 21 20.48 9.21 3.87
N GLU A 22 20.65 8.60 2.69
CA GLU A 22 21.96 8.26 2.10
C GLU A 22 22.82 9.47 1.70
N PHE A 23 22.24 10.67 1.65
CA PHE A 23 22.99 11.88 1.29
C PHE A 23 23.59 12.55 2.52
N ALA A 24 24.92 12.70 2.57
CA ALA A 24 25.62 13.40 3.66
C ALA A 24 25.13 14.85 3.89
N ALA A 25 24.55 15.49 2.87
CA ALA A 25 23.94 16.82 3.00
C ALA A 25 22.66 16.81 3.85
N ILE A 26 21.97 15.67 3.94
CA ILE A 26 20.76 15.47 4.73
C ILE A 26 21.13 15.19 6.19
N GLU A 27 22.16 14.38 6.44
CA GLU A 27 22.68 14.10 7.79
C GLU A 27 23.08 15.38 8.55
N ALA A 28 23.53 16.41 7.83
CA ALA A 28 23.94 17.69 8.40
C ALA A 28 22.76 18.60 8.84
N LEU A 29 21.52 18.22 8.53
CA LEU A 29 20.30 18.96 8.85
C LEU A 29 19.70 18.45 10.18
N ASP A 30 18.91 19.29 10.85
CA ASP A 30 18.08 18.85 11.97
C ASP A 30 16.87 18.01 11.50
N GLU A 31 16.28 17.20 12.38
CA GLU A 31 15.19 16.27 12.07
C GLU A 31 14.00 16.94 11.37
N THR A 32 13.62 18.16 11.79
CA THR A 32 12.49 18.87 11.15
C THR A 32 12.84 19.23 9.72
N ARG A 33 14.07 19.70 9.50
CA ARG A 33 14.52 20.07 8.17
C ARG A 33 14.80 18.85 7.28
N GLN A 34 15.23 17.73 7.83
CA GLN A 34 15.35 16.46 7.11
C GLN A 34 13.99 16.03 6.55
N ALA A 35 12.96 15.95 7.40
CA ALA A 35 11.60 15.60 6.97
C ALA A 35 11.10 16.53 5.86
N GLU A 36 11.21 17.85 6.04
CA GLU A 36 10.75 18.83 5.05
C GLU A 36 11.45 18.71 3.68
N VAL A 37 12.72 18.28 3.67
CA VAL A 37 13.49 18.11 2.43
C VAL A 37 13.20 16.77 1.78
N CYS A 38 13.12 15.69 2.57
CA CYS A 38 12.95 14.33 2.08
C CYS A 38 11.52 14.00 1.63
N GLU A 39 10.51 14.74 2.06
CA GLU A 39 9.10 14.54 1.65
C GLU A 39 8.73 15.29 0.34
N ARG A 40 9.60 16.19 -0.12
CA ARG A 40 9.27 17.08 -1.24
C ARG A 40 9.44 16.41 -2.60
N MET A 41 8.32 16.25 -3.30
CA MET A 41 8.34 15.91 -4.73
C MET A 41 8.96 17.04 -5.54
N ARG A 42 9.86 16.68 -6.46
CA ARG A 42 10.49 17.63 -7.39
C ARG A 42 9.45 18.31 -8.29
N GLN A 43 9.67 19.59 -8.60
CA GLN A 43 8.77 20.42 -9.44
C GLN A 43 9.48 20.98 -10.70
N ASP A 44 10.66 20.47 -10.99
CA ASP A 44 11.53 20.89 -12.10
C ASP A 44 11.20 20.20 -13.44
N GLY A 45 10.11 19.44 -13.51
CA GLY A 45 9.56 18.88 -14.75
C GLY A 45 9.52 17.35 -14.85
N PRO A 46 10.59 16.60 -14.48
CA PRO A 46 10.61 15.15 -14.66
C PRO A 46 9.57 14.38 -13.85
N PHE A 47 9.15 14.90 -12.69
CA PHE A 47 8.02 14.35 -11.96
C PHE A 47 6.72 15.01 -12.45
N ILE A 48 5.84 14.20 -13.03
CA ILE A 48 4.51 14.63 -13.45
C ILE A 48 3.50 14.09 -12.45
N GLU A 49 2.86 15.00 -11.73
CA GLU A 49 1.78 14.62 -10.82
C GLU A 49 0.58 14.08 -11.60
N ALA A 50 0.08 12.92 -11.18
CA ALA A 50 -1.11 12.29 -11.73
C ALA A 50 -2.33 12.65 -10.87
N GLY A 51 -3.53 12.61 -11.47
CA GLY A 51 -4.79 12.73 -10.72
C GLY A 51 -5.18 11.42 -10.04
N GLU A 52 -6.37 11.40 -9.42
CA GLU A 52 -6.91 10.26 -8.66
C GLU A 52 -7.26 9.02 -9.51
N ASN A 53 -7.18 9.12 -10.84
CA ASN A 53 -7.45 8.00 -11.72
C ASN A 53 -6.14 7.34 -12.16
N ASP A 54 -5.73 6.30 -11.44
CA ASP A 54 -4.49 5.56 -11.69
C ASP A 54 -4.46 4.87 -13.07
N ASN A 55 -5.62 4.59 -13.70
CA ASN A 55 -5.64 4.10 -15.09
C ASN A 55 -4.99 5.08 -16.08
N LEU A 56 -4.99 6.39 -15.78
CA LEU A 56 -4.27 7.36 -16.60
C LEU A 56 -2.75 7.23 -16.48
N ILE A 57 -2.24 6.68 -15.38
CA ILE A 57 -0.81 6.37 -15.21
C ILE A 57 -0.46 5.19 -16.13
N VAL A 58 -1.27 4.13 -16.14
CA VAL A 58 -1.11 2.97 -17.04
C VAL A 58 -1.09 3.41 -18.51
N GLN A 59 -2.04 4.24 -18.92
CA GLN A 59 -2.10 4.76 -20.29
C GLN A 59 -0.85 5.57 -20.67
N ARG A 60 -0.31 6.37 -19.73
CA ARG A 60 0.92 7.14 -19.96
C ARG A 60 2.13 6.23 -20.12
N LEU A 61 2.26 5.18 -19.29
CA LEU A 61 3.37 4.22 -19.38
C LEU A 61 3.35 3.43 -20.69
N ASN A 62 2.15 3.09 -21.17
CA ASN A 62 1.98 2.46 -22.47
C ASN A 62 2.32 3.41 -23.64
N ALA A 63 2.18 4.72 -23.46
CA ALA A 63 2.52 5.72 -24.48
C ALA A 63 4.00 6.15 -24.44
N ASP A 64 4.64 6.11 -23.26
CA ASP A 64 6.05 6.48 -23.07
C ASP A 64 6.81 5.36 -22.33
N HIS A 65 7.52 4.55 -23.10
CA HIS A 65 8.31 3.43 -22.59
C HIS A 65 9.56 3.85 -21.79
N ASN A 66 9.88 5.14 -21.69
CA ASN A 66 10.97 5.64 -20.84
C ASN A 66 10.47 6.15 -19.48
N ALA A 67 9.15 6.16 -19.25
CA ALA A 67 8.56 6.65 -18.02
C ALA A 67 8.55 5.60 -16.92
N LEU A 68 8.57 6.07 -15.66
CA LEU A 68 8.31 5.29 -14.46
C LEU A 68 7.01 5.76 -13.83
N GLY A 69 6.20 4.81 -13.37
CA GLY A 69 4.96 5.09 -12.66
C GLY A 69 5.03 4.65 -11.20
N ILE A 70 4.38 5.43 -10.34
CA ILE A 70 4.19 5.11 -8.92
C ILE A 70 2.68 5.01 -8.71
N PHE A 71 2.19 3.78 -8.47
CA PHE A 71 0.78 3.44 -8.33
C PHE A 71 0.65 2.09 -7.59
N GLY A 72 -0.55 1.72 -7.14
CA GLY A 72 -0.77 0.50 -6.35
C GLY A 72 -0.52 -0.79 -7.12
N TYR A 73 -0.10 -1.84 -6.41
CA TYR A 73 0.23 -3.15 -7.00
C TYR A 73 -0.90 -3.76 -7.84
N SER A 74 -2.17 -3.53 -7.46
CA SER A 74 -3.33 -4.04 -8.21
C SER A 74 -3.32 -3.65 -9.69
N PHE A 75 -2.89 -2.44 -10.04
CA PHE A 75 -2.81 -2.01 -11.44
C PHE A 75 -1.65 -2.68 -12.19
N LEU A 76 -0.55 -3.02 -11.51
CA LEU A 76 0.50 -3.83 -12.10
C LEU A 76 -0.03 -5.24 -12.37
N TYR A 77 -0.68 -5.84 -11.36
CA TYR A 77 -1.27 -7.17 -11.43
C TYR A 77 -2.30 -7.29 -12.58
N GLU A 78 -3.19 -6.31 -12.72
CA GLU A 78 -4.20 -6.26 -13.79
C GLU A 78 -3.62 -6.03 -15.20
N ASN A 79 -2.40 -5.49 -15.31
CA ASN A 79 -1.79 -5.07 -16.58
C ASN A 79 -0.40 -5.72 -16.80
N THR A 80 -0.17 -6.93 -16.28
CA THR A 80 1.11 -7.65 -16.38
C THR A 80 1.52 -7.99 -17.82
N ASP A 81 0.58 -7.95 -18.76
CA ASP A 81 0.81 -8.13 -20.19
C ASP A 81 1.48 -6.92 -20.85
N SER A 82 1.34 -5.73 -20.26
CA SER A 82 1.81 -4.46 -20.83
C SER A 82 2.80 -3.70 -19.94
N LEU A 83 2.70 -3.85 -18.62
CA LEU A 83 3.57 -3.20 -17.65
C LEU A 83 4.65 -4.14 -17.14
N LYS A 84 5.76 -3.55 -16.71
CA LYS A 84 6.87 -4.26 -16.07
C LYS A 84 7.09 -3.74 -14.66
N ALA A 85 7.30 -4.67 -13.75
CA ALA A 85 7.71 -4.38 -12.40
C ALA A 85 9.13 -3.79 -12.36
N VAL A 86 9.38 -2.90 -11.40
CA VAL A 86 10.72 -2.43 -11.06
C VAL A 86 11.14 -3.12 -9.77
N ALA A 87 12.31 -3.76 -9.79
CA ALA A 87 12.88 -4.35 -8.59
C ALA A 87 13.45 -3.26 -7.67
N ILE A 88 13.21 -3.39 -6.37
CA ILE A 88 13.81 -2.58 -5.31
C ILE A 88 14.76 -3.49 -4.55
N ASP A 89 16.04 -3.10 -4.46
CA ASP A 89 17.12 -3.90 -3.87
C ASP A 89 17.21 -5.34 -4.42
N GLY A 90 16.86 -5.51 -5.69
CA GLY A 90 16.86 -6.80 -6.38
C GLY A 90 15.63 -7.67 -6.13
N VAL A 91 14.66 -7.22 -5.32
CA VAL A 91 13.39 -7.91 -5.07
C VAL A 91 12.31 -7.32 -5.97
N ILE A 92 11.61 -8.17 -6.72
CA ILE A 92 10.50 -7.78 -7.59
C ILE A 92 9.20 -7.81 -6.78
N PRO A 93 8.27 -6.85 -6.96
CA PRO A 93 6.96 -6.92 -6.35
C PRO A 93 6.13 -8.05 -6.96
N GLU A 94 6.04 -9.16 -6.24
CA GLU A 94 5.16 -10.30 -6.52
C GLU A 94 4.33 -10.62 -5.27
N THR A 95 3.22 -11.36 -5.45
CA THR A 95 2.32 -11.74 -4.36
C THR A 95 3.08 -12.33 -3.17
N ASP A 96 3.99 -13.28 -3.42
CA ASP A 96 4.77 -13.94 -2.38
C ASP A 96 5.74 -12.99 -1.66
N THR A 97 6.50 -12.18 -2.42
CA THR A 97 7.48 -11.24 -1.86
C THR A 97 6.86 -10.09 -1.07
N ILE A 98 5.61 -9.73 -1.39
CA ILE A 98 4.87 -8.72 -0.63
C ILE A 98 4.25 -9.37 0.61
N ALA A 99 3.69 -10.58 0.48
CA ALA A 99 3.08 -11.31 1.60
C ALA A 99 4.12 -11.65 2.69
N ASP A 100 5.34 -12.04 2.30
CA ASP A 100 6.42 -12.36 3.25
C ASP A 100 7.21 -11.14 3.74
N GLY A 101 6.90 -9.94 3.21
CA GLY A 101 7.53 -8.68 3.57
C GLY A 101 8.93 -8.45 3.00
N SER A 102 9.44 -9.34 2.14
CA SER A 102 10.76 -9.18 1.50
C SER A 102 10.79 -8.03 0.48
N TYR A 103 9.65 -7.69 -0.14
CA TYR A 103 9.51 -6.48 -0.94
C TYR A 103 9.20 -5.26 -0.04
N ALA A 104 10.24 -4.48 0.24
CA ALA A 104 10.22 -3.40 1.24
C ALA A 104 9.25 -2.25 0.93
N VAL A 105 8.84 -2.06 -0.33
CA VAL A 105 7.92 -0.98 -0.74
C VAL A 105 6.47 -1.49 -0.71
N SER A 106 6.09 -2.12 0.39
CA SER A 106 4.73 -2.58 0.66
C SER A 106 4.38 -2.31 2.11
N ARG A 107 3.08 -2.26 2.42
CA ARG A 107 2.60 -2.12 3.80
C ARG A 107 1.24 -2.78 3.99
N PRO A 108 0.94 -3.29 5.19
CA PRO A 108 -0.38 -3.81 5.50
C PRO A 108 -1.45 -2.71 5.38
N LEU A 109 -2.63 -3.11 4.91
CA LEU A 109 -3.81 -2.26 4.89
C LEU A 109 -4.66 -2.55 6.12
N PHE A 110 -5.22 -1.49 6.72
CA PHE A 110 -6.00 -1.58 7.94
C PHE A 110 -7.42 -1.04 7.73
N ILE A 111 -8.40 -1.75 8.29
CA ILE A 111 -9.74 -1.24 8.50
C ILE A 111 -9.92 -0.91 9.97
N TYR A 112 -10.29 0.35 10.26
CA TYR A 112 -10.49 0.83 11.61
C TYR A 112 -11.97 0.77 12.00
N ILE A 113 -12.28 -0.05 13.00
CA ILE A 113 -13.64 -0.21 13.55
C ILE A 113 -13.65 0.22 15.01
N LYS A 114 -14.67 0.97 15.41
CA LYS A 114 -14.91 1.32 16.81
C LYS A 114 -15.81 0.27 17.43
N ASN A 115 -15.28 -0.55 18.34
CA ASN A 115 -16.07 -1.59 19.03
C ASN A 115 -17.27 -1.02 19.81
N ALA A 116 -17.20 0.24 20.26
CA ALA A 116 -18.33 0.94 20.88
C ALA A 116 -19.57 1.10 19.98
N HIS A 117 -19.44 0.87 18.67
CA HIS A 117 -20.55 0.95 17.71
C HIS A 117 -21.20 -0.41 17.42
N ARG A 118 -20.61 -1.53 17.88
CA ARG A 118 -21.18 -2.87 17.71
C ARG A 118 -22.50 -2.99 18.47
N GLY A 119 -23.48 -3.68 17.89
CA GLY A 119 -24.86 -3.72 18.40
C GLY A 119 -25.63 -2.38 18.42
N VAL A 120 -25.00 -1.26 18.06
CA VAL A 120 -25.63 0.07 17.98
C VAL A 120 -25.90 0.45 16.54
N ILE A 121 -24.92 0.25 15.64
CA ILE A 121 -25.06 0.50 14.21
C ILE A 121 -25.58 -0.78 13.55
N PRO A 122 -26.80 -0.76 12.97
CA PRO A 122 -27.33 -1.92 12.27
C PRO A 122 -26.41 -2.38 11.13
N GLY A 123 -26.14 -3.69 11.07
CA GLY A 123 -25.32 -4.30 10.03
C GLY A 123 -23.80 -4.12 10.19
N LEU A 124 -23.31 -3.44 11.23
CA LEU A 124 -21.87 -3.29 11.44
C LEU A 124 -21.20 -4.65 11.71
N ASP A 125 -21.79 -5.48 12.57
CA ASP A 125 -21.22 -6.80 12.90
C ASP A 125 -21.21 -7.71 11.67
N ASP A 126 -22.27 -7.68 10.85
CA ASP A 126 -22.34 -8.42 9.58
C ASP A 126 -21.29 -7.93 8.58
N PHE A 127 -21.14 -6.61 8.42
CA PHE A 127 -20.14 -6.01 7.53
C PHE A 127 -18.71 -6.42 7.90
N VAL A 128 -18.40 -6.35 9.19
CA VAL A 128 -17.04 -6.67 9.66
C VAL A 128 -16.78 -8.18 9.55
N ALA A 129 -17.76 -9.03 9.89
CA ALA A 129 -17.64 -10.48 9.72
C ALA A 129 -17.45 -10.88 8.26
N GLU A 130 -18.17 -10.23 7.34
CA GLU A 130 -18.00 -10.42 5.90
C GLU A 130 -16.61 -9.96 5.43
N TYR A 131 -16.12 -8.82 5.92
CA TYR A 131 -14.81 -8.33 5.47
C TYR A 131 -13.66 -9.30 5.80
N VAL A 132 -13.77 -10.02 6.92
CA VAL A 132 -12.84 -11.08 7.32
C VAL A 132 -13.31 -12.49 6.93
N SER A 133 -14.28 -12.64 6.00
CA SER A 133 -14.71 -13.95 5.51
C SER A 133 -13.65 -14.58 4.59
N GLU A 134 -13.60 -15.92 4.48
CA GLU A 134 -12.67 -16.57 3.53
C GLU A 134 -12.95 -16.13 2.08
N ASP A 135 -14.22 -15.94 1.75
CA ASP A 135 -14.67 -15.48 0.43
C ASP A 135 -14.22 -14.02 0.12
N SER A 136 -13.84 -13.25 1.15
CA SER A 136 -13.37 -11.87 1.04
C SER A 136 -11.85 -11.77 0.99
N PHE A 137 -11.18 -11.98 2.13
CA PHE A 137 -9.75 -11.70 2.32
C PHE A 137 -8.86 -12.95 2.31
N GLY A 138 -9.44 -14.12 2.05
CA GLY A 138 -8.70 -15.37 1.91
C GLY A 138 -8.21 -15.62 0.49
N PRO A 139 -7.38 -16.66 0.30
CA PRO A 139 -6.95 -17.10 -1.03
C PRO A 139 -8.16 -17.45 -1.92
N GLY A 140 -8.21 -16.84 -3.11
CA GLY A 140 -9.32 -16.93 -4.06
C GLY A 140 -10.52 -16.03 -3.71
N GLY A 141 -10.42 -15.21 -2.67
CA GLY A 141 -11.46 -14.27 -2.27
C GLY A 141 -11.53 -13.04 -3.19
N TYR A 142 -12.66 -12.32 -3.13
CA TYR A 142 -12.88 -11.18 -4.03
C TYR A 142 -11.95 -9.98 -3.77
N LEU A 143 -11.26 -9.90 -2.63
CA LEU A 143 -10.24 -8.87 -2.41
C LEU A 143 -8.96 -9.19 -3.17
N GLU A 144 -8.59 -10.46 -3.28
CA GLU A 144 -7.43 -10.90 -4.08
C GLU A 144 -7.69 -10.66 -5.57
N GLU A 145 -8.91 -10.91 -6.06
CA GLU A 145 -9.32 -10.58 -7.43
C GLU A 145 -9.19 -9.08 -7.76
N ARG A 146 -9.16 -8.22 -6.73
CA ARG A 146 -8.94 -6.77 -6.85
C ARG A 146 -7.50 -6.36 -6.59
N GLY A 147 -6.58 -7.32 -6.53
CA GLY A 147 -5.15 -7.10 -6.37
C GLY A 147 -4.71 -6.79 -4.94
N LEU A 148 -5.53 -7.10 -3.92
CA LEU A 148 -5.03 -7.19 -2.54
C LEU A 148 -4.31 -8.52 -2.34
N ILE A 149 -3.37 -8.54 -1.41
CA ILE A 149 -2.58 -9.73 -1.12
C ILE A 149 -3.08 -10.30 0.21
N PRO A 150 -3.59 -11.54 0.23
CA PRO A 150 -4.06 -12.17 1.45
C PRO A 150 -2.94 -12.25 2.49
N LEU A 151 -3.31 -12.09 3.76
CA LEU A 151 -2.41 -12.41 4.88
C LEU A 151 -2.17 -13.93 4.92
N SER A 152 -1.15 -14.36 5.67
CA SER A 152 -0.92 -15.79 5.91
C SER A 152 -2.12 -16.44 6.61
N ASP A 153 -2.30 -17.75 6.47
CA ASP A 153 -3.40 -18.50 7.11
C ASP A 153 -3.44 -18.26 8.64
N GLU A 154 -2.28 -18.20 9.27
CA GLU A 154 -2.15 -17.93 10.71
C GLU A 154 -2.63 -16.52 11.06
N GLU A 155 -2.18 -15.50 10.35
CA GLU A 155 -2.58 -14.11 10.59
C GLU A 155 -4.07 -13.88 10.28
N ARG A 156 -4.60 -14.49 9.22
CA ARG A 156 -6.04 -14.37 8.87
C ARG A 156 -6.92 -14.94 9.98
N GLU A 157 -6.56 -16.10 10.52
CA GLU A 157 -7.31 -16.71 11.62
C GLU A 157 -7.24 -15.85 12.89
N GLN A 158 -6.06 -15.30 13.21
CA GLN A 158 -5.90 -14.37 14.34
C GLN A 158 -6.76 -13.12 14.18
N VAL A 159 -6.73 -12.49 13.00
CA VAL A 159 -7.53 -11.30 12.67
C VAL A 159 -9.02 -11.62 12.74
N ARG A 160 -9.46 -12.73 12.14
CA ARG A 160 -10.86 -13.19 12.16
C ARG A 160 -11.35 -13.38 13.59
N ALA A 161 -10.61 -14.12 14.41
CA ALA A 161 -10.98 -14.39 15.80
C ALA A 161 -11.03 -13.10 16.63
N ALA A 162 -10.06 -12.19 16.47
CA ALA A 162 -10.05 -10.90 17.16
C ALA A 162 -11.26 -10.04 16.76
N VAL A 163 -11.60 -10.04 15.48
CA VAL A 163 -12.75 -9.33 14.92
C VAL A 163 -14.08 -9.88 15.44
N GLU A 164 -14.27 -11.20 15.46
CA GLU A 164 -15.50 -11.84 15.96
C GLU A 164 -15.70 -11.59 17.45
N GLN A 165 -14.61 -11.55 18.23
CA GLN A 165 -14.64 -11.29 19.67
C GLN A 165 -14.76 -9.80 20.02
N GLY A 166 -14.61 -8.90 19.03
CA GLY A 166 -14.54 -7.46 19.28
C GLY A 166 -13.34 -7.08 20.14
N SER A 167 -12.23 -7.80 19.99
CA SER A 167 -10.97 -7.54 20.68
C SER A 167 -10.39 -6.20 20.24
N GLN A 168 -9.69 -5.52 21.15
CA GLN A 168 -8.84 -4.41 20.77
C GLN A 168 -7.61 -4.97 20.06
N MET A 169 -7.29 -4.42 18.90
CA MET A 169 -6.11 -4.78 18.13
C MET A 169 -5.16 -3.58 18.10
N ASP A 170 -3.88 -3.84 18.34
CA ASP A 170 -2.84 -2.85 18.16
C ASP A 170 -2.25 -3.01 16.76
N ARG A 171 -1.90 -1.89 16.12
CA ARG A 171 -1.46 -1.86 14.71
C ARG A 171 -0.18 -2.68 14.44
N PHE A 172 0.62 -2.96 15.47
CA PHE A 172 1.98 -3.51 15.34
C PHE A 172 2.35 -4.56 16.41
N ASN A 173 1.38 -5.13 17.15
CA ASN A 173 1.64 -6.16 18.16
C ASN A 173 0.59 -7.28 18.08
#